data_AF-A0A1H0YT12-F1
#
_entry.id   AF-A0A1H0YT12-F1
#
_cell.length_a   1.000
_cell.length_b   1.000
_cell.length_c   1.000
_cell.angle_alpha   90.00
_cell.angle_beta   90.00
_cell.angle_gamma   90.00
#
_symmetry.space_group_name_H-M   'P 1'
#
loop_
_entity.id
_entity.type
_entity.pdbx_description
1 polymer ?
#
loop_
_entity_poly.entity_id
_entity_poly.type
_entity_poly.pdbx_seq_one_letter_code
_entity_poly.pdbx_strand_id
1 'polypeptide(L)'
;MSNTIKLIKKEVIANDTMLFHWENPDGLEFKAGQFGEFNLIEPSESDEKGNSRDFSFVYAPAENKLATATRIRDSAYKQVLKDLPDGEEVEFNGPYGDFSLHKTESTPAVFIIGGIGITPVRSMIAQATIDKTSHDMTLLYSNKTPDDAPFLNDFEAFAEKNGKFTFVPVMTRADSNWNGESGHIDADMLKKYISDVNVPIYYLSGPPGMVWDMREMLIEAGVNDDNIITEEFPGY
;
A
#
# COMPACT_ATOMS: atom_id res chain seq x y z
N MET A 1 -10.72 -5.13 27.35
CA MET A 1 -9.80 -6.27 27.13
C MET A 1 -8.95 -5.84 25.96
N SER A 2 -7.66 -5.67 26.18
CA SER A 2 -6.74 -5.37 25.07
C SER A 2 -6.57 -6.66 24.28
N ASN A 3 -6.83 -6.62 22.96
CA ASN A 3 -6.62 -7.78 22.11
C ASN A 3 -5.13 -7.81 21.76
N THR A 4 -4.37 -8.72 22.35
CA THR A 4 -2.96 -8.91 21.99
C THR A 4 -2.84 -9.89 20.82
N ILE A 5 -1.84 -9.67 19.97
CA ILE A 5 -1.44 -10.59 18.89
C ILE A 5 0.08 -10.74 18.87
N LYS A 6 0.56 -11.87 18.35
CA LYS A 6 2.00 -12.16 18.29
C LYS A 6 2.61 -11.80 16.95
N LEU A 7 3.84 -11.26 17.00
CA LEU A 7 4.71 -11.20 15.83
C LEU A 7 5.17 -12.62 15.48
N ILE A 8 4.80 -13.14 14.32
CA ILE A 8 5.14 -14.51 13.90
C ILE A 8 6.50 -14.57 13.23
N LYS A 9 6.80 -13.61 12.35
CA LYS A 9 8.08 -13.50 11.65
C LYS A 9 8.23 -12.13 10.98
N LYS A 10 9.46 -11.83 10.59
CA LYS A 10 9.85 -10.61 9.86
C LYS A 10 10.59 -10.94 8.57
N GLU A 11 10.37 -10.14 7.54
CA GLU A 11 11.04 -10.28 6.24
C GLU A 11 11.51 -8.92 5.71
N VAL A 12 12.69 -8.86 5.10
CA VAL A 12 13.12 -7.69 4.32
C VAL A 12 12.57 -7.86 2.92
N ILE A 13 11.74 -6.91 2.48
CA ILE A 13 11.01 -7.00 1.20
C ILE A 13 11.45 -5.98 0.15
N ALA A 14 12.23 -4.98 0.56
CA ALA A 14 12.90 -3.99 -0.26
C ALA A 14 13.93 -3.25 0.61
N ASN A 15 14.75 -2.39 0.01
CA ASN A 15 15.66 -1.51 0.73
C ASN A 15 14.92 -0.73 1.82
N ASP A 16 15.47 -0.82 3.04
CA ASP A 16 14.93 -0.23 4.26
C ASP A 16 13.45 -0.56 4.52
N THR A 17 12.92 -1.65 3.99
CA THR A 17 11.49 -1.99 4.10
C THR A 17 11.31 -3.39 4.64
N MET A 18 10.53 -3.51 5.71
CA MET A 18 10.25 -4.78 6.36
C MET A 18 8.75 -5.10 6.37
N LEU A 19 8.46 -6.39 6.23
CA LEU A 19 7.16 -7.01 6.40
C LEU A 19 7.13 -7.72 7.75
N PHE A 20 6.06 -7.50 8.50
CA PHE A 20 5.80 -8.09 9.81
C PHE A 20 4.56 -8.96 9.69
N HIS A 21 4.71 -10.26 9.92
CA HIS A 21 3.60 -11.20 9.91
C HIS A 21 3.06 -11.35 11.31
N TRP A 22 1.75 -11.23 11.46
CA TRP A 22 1.08 -11.29 12.75
C TRP A 22 0.22 -12.54 12.86
N GLU A 23 -0.01 -12.97 14.09
CA GLU A 23 -1.10 -13.89 14.41
C GLU A 23 -2.42 -13.26 13.96
N ASN A 24 -3.29 -14.05 13.31
CA ASN A 24 -4.63 -13.58 12.97
C ASN A 24 -5.45 -13.46 14.25
N PRO A 25 -5.98 -12.28 14.60
CA PRO A 25 -6.90 -12.17 15.71
C PRO A 25 -8.16 -12.99 15.46
N ASP A 26 -8.65 -13.68 16.49
CA ASP A 26 -9.88 -14.45 16.41
C ASP A 26 -11.06 -13.55 15.97
N GLY A 27 -11.72 -13.93 14.89
CA GLY A 27 -12.90 -13.22 14.38
C GLY A 27 -12.60 -11.86 13.73
N LEU A 28 -11.35 -11.56 13.37
CA LEU A 28 -11.04 -10.35 12.61
C LEU A 28 -11.70 -10.42 11.22
N GLU A 29 -12.70 -9.57 11.01
CA GLU A 29 -13.31 -9.31 9.70
C GLU A 29 -12.95 -7.90 9.23
N PHE A 30 -12.28 -7.78 8.08
CA PHE A 30 -11.87 -6.50 7.51
C PHE A 30 -12.10 -6.47 5.99
N LYS A 31 -12.04 -5.27 5.41
CA LYS A 31 -12.07 -5.06 3.96
C LYS A 31 -10.67 -4.76 3.44
N ALA A 32 -10.39 -5.19 2.22
CA ALA A 32 -9.13 -4.89 1.57
C ALA A 32 -8.87 -3.37 1.53
N GLY A 33 -7.67 -2.98 1.96
CA GLY A 33 -7.26 -1.58 2.12
C GLY A 33 -7.42 -0.98 3.52
N GLN A 34 -8.05 -1.69 4.46
CA GLN A 34 -8.14 -1.27 5.86
C GLN A 34 -6.82 -1.42 6.61
N PHE A 35 -6.77 -0.82 7.80
CA PHE A 35 -5.62 -0.79 8.69
C PHE A 35 -5.97 -1.14 10.13
N GLY A 36 -4.96 -1.28 10.98
CA GLY A 36 -5.13 -1.37 12.42
C GLY A 36 -4.05 -0.58 13.16
N GLU A 37 -4.31 -0.31 14.43
CA GLU A 37 -3.39 0.28 15.38
C GLU A 37 -2.61 -0.84 16.09
N PHE A 38 -1.29 -0.72 16.13
CA PHE A 38 -0.37 -1.67 16.75
C PHE A 38 0.42 -0.95 17.83
N ASN A 39 0.18 -1.30 19.09
CA ASN A 39 0.85 -0.71 20.25
C ASN A 39 1.91 -1.66 20.82
N LEU A 40 3.16 -1.17 20.89
CA LEU A 40 4.27 -1.89 21.50
C LEU A 40 4.10 -1.87 23.03
N ILE A 41 4.17 -3.05 23.65
CA ILE A 41 4.06 -3.21 25.09
C ILE A 41 5.43 -2.94 25.71
N GLU A 42 5.51 -1.92 26.58
CA GLU A 42 6.73 -1.53 27.32
C GLU A 42 8.00 -1.47 26.45
N PRO A 43 8.01 -0.71 25.33
CA PRO A 43 9.16 -0.68 24.43
C PRO A 43 10.39 -0.08 25.12
N SER A 44 11.58 -0.53 24.69
CA SER A 44 12.86 -0.03 25.21
C SER A 44 13.11 1.45 24.93
N GLU A 45 12.45 2.00 23.91
CA GLU A 45 12.47 3.40 23.53
C GLU A 45 11.09 3.84 23.02
N SER A 46 10.76 5.11 23.21
CA SER A 46 9.52 5.73 22.72
C SER A 46 9.81 7.13 22.18
N ASP A 47 8.98 7.61 21.26
CA ASP A 47 9.06 8.95 20.70
C ASP A 47 7.79 9.77 21.02
N GLU A 48 7.74 11.02 20.56
CA GLU A 48 6.62 11.94 20.83
C GLU A 48 5.26 11.46 20.30
N LYS A 49 5.25 10.53 19.32
CA LYS A 49 4.03 9.91 18.80
C LYS A 49 3.58 8.71 19.63
N GLY A 50 4.30 8.39 20.71
CA GLY A 50 3.98 7.29 21.64
C GLY A 50 4.25 5.90 21.05
N ASN A 51 3.67 4.90 21.72
CA ASN A 51 3.95 3.49 21.48
C ASN A 51 3.02 2.84 20.46
N SER A 52 2.09 3.58 19.85
CA SER A 52 1.15 3.09 18.83
C SER A 52 1.52 3.56 17.43
N ARG A 53 1.34 2.70 16.43
CA ARG A 53 1.33 3.11 15.01
C ARG A 53 0.22 2.41 14.25
N ASP A 54 -0.34 3.13 13.31
CA ASP A 54 -1.29 2.59 12.35
C ASP A 54 -0.55 2.01 11.15
N PHE A 55 -0.97 0.82 10.72
CA PHE A 55 -0.45 0.18 9.51
C PHE A 55 -1.56 -0.48 8.71
N SER A 56 -1.62 -0.19 7.41
CA SER A 56 -2.51 -0.89 6.48
C SER A 56 -2.15 -2.37 6.39
N PHE A 57 -3.19 -3.20 6.25
CA PHE A 57 -3.02 -4.63 6.07
C PHE A 57 -2.54 -4.93 4.65
N VAL A 58 -1.48 -5.72 4.55
CA VAL A 58 -0.83 -6.06 3.28
C VAL A 58 -1.64 -7.10 2.51
N TYR A 59 -2.19 -8.09 3.21
CA TYR A 59 -2.91 -9.20 2.59
C TYR A 59 -4.39 -8.89 2.42
N ALA A 60 -5.00 -9.49 1.40
CA ALA A 60 -6.44 -9.50 1.21
C ALA A 60 -7.13 -10.33 2.31
N PRO A 61 -8.36 -9.99 2.72
CA PRO A 61 -9.16 -10.83 3.61
C PRO A 61 -9.22 -12.29 3.14
N ALA A 62 -9.38 -12.52 1.84
CA ALA A 62 -9.44 -13.88 1.27
C ALA A 62 -8.14 -14.69 1.37
N GLU A 63 -7.00 -14.07 1.65
CA GLU A 63 -5.73 -14.78 1.88
C GLU A 63 -5.59 -15.32 3.30
N ASN A 64 -6.47 -14.92 4.22
CA ASN A 64 -6.50 -15.35 5.62
C ASN A 64 -5.14 -15.21 6.33
N LYS A 65 -4.47 -14.07 6.11
CA LYS A 65 -3.18 -13.72 6.71
C LYS A 65 -3.22 -12.27 7.15
N LEU A 66 -2.61 -11.96 8.29
CA LEU A 66 -2.39 -10.60 8.76
C LEU A 66 -0.91 -10.25 8.65
N ALA A 67 -0.62 -9.17 7.92
CA ALA A 67 0.73 -8.61 7.89
C ALA A 67 0.66 -7.10 7.66
N THR A 68 1.68 -6.42 8.16
CA THR A 68 1.90 -4.99 7.97
C THR A 68 3.31 -4.77 7.43
N ALA A 69 3.52 -3.70 6.68
CA ALA A 69 4.85 -3.36 6.20
C ALA A 69 5.16 -1.89 6.43
N THR A 70 6.41 -1.59 6.72
CA THR A 70 6.86 -0.21 6.90
C THR A 70 8.30 -0.03 6.44
N ARG A 71 8.64 1.20 6.08
CA ARG A 71 10.04 1.60 5.91
C ARG A 71 10.67 1.84 7.28
N ILE A 72 11.76 1.13 7.57
CA ILE A 72 12.56 1.32 8.78
C ILE A 72 13.34 2.63 8.63
N ARG A 73 12.91 3.65 9.39
CA ARG A 73 13.53 4.97 9.46
C ARG A 73 13.83 5.33 10.91
N ASP A 74 14.32 6.54 11.14
CA ASP A 74 14.68 7.07 12.46
C ASP A 74 13.44 7.44 13.30
N SER A 75 12.64 6.43 13.65
CA SER A 75 11.61 6.56 14.68
C SER A 75 11.83 5.47 15.72
N ALA A 76 11.77 5.82 17.00
CA ALA A 76 11.97 4.89 18.11
C ALA A 76 11.07 3.66 17.95
N TYR A 77 9.77 3.88 17.68
CA TYR A 77 8.81 2.79 17.45
C TYR A 77 9.30 1.80 16.37
N LYS A 78 9.69 2.28 15.18
CA LYS A 78 10.07 1.40 14.06
C LYS A 78 11.39 0.67 14.32
N GLN A 79 12.32 1.27 15.08
CA GLN A 79 13.55 0.58 15.49
C GLN A 79 13.23 -0.53 16.49
N VAL A 80 12.41 -0.25 17.50
CA VAL A 80 11.95 -1.28 18.45
C VAL A 80 11.18 -2.39 17.74
N LEU A 81 10.24 -2.05 16.85
CA LEU A 81 9.48 -3.03 16.07
C LEU A 81 10.39 -3.91 15.19
N LYS A 82 11.40 -3.32 14.55
CA LYS A 82 12.40 -4.07 13.76
C LYS A 82 13.13 -5.10 14.61
N ASP A 83 13.49 -4.74 15.83
CA ASP A 83 14.27 -5.59 16.74
C ASP A 83 13.39 -6.50 17.62
N LEU A 84 12.07 -6.32 17.59
CA LEU A 84 11.09 -7.11 18.36
C LEU A 84 11.23 -8.61 18.06
N PRO A 85 11.52 -9.48 19.05
CA PRO A 85 11.66 -10.91 18.80
C PRO A 85 10.39 -11.56 18.25
N ASP A 86 10.56 -12.61 17.45
CA ASP A 86 9.44 -13.44 17.01
C ASP A 86 8.80 -14.12 18.24
N GLY A 87 7.47 -14.13 18.28
CA GLY A 87 6.65 -14.62 19.39
C GLY A 87 6.20 -13.54 20.38
N GLU A 88 6.78 -12.35 20.33
CA GLU A 88 6.39 -11.24 21.21
C GLU A 88 5.01 -10.69 20.89
N GLU A 89 4.34 -10.24 21.95
CA GLU A 89 2.98 -9.70 21.89
C GLU A 89 2.99 -8.18 21.69
N VAL A 90 2.04 -7.71 20.89
CA VAL A 90 1.67 -6.31 20.76
C VAL A 90 0.18 -6.18 21.02
N GLU A 91 -0.26 -5.01 21.50
CA GLU A 91 -1.70 -4.73 21.54
C GLU A 91 -2.17 -4.32 20.14
N PHE A 92 -3.30 -4.87 19.72
CA PHE A 92 -3.89 -4.63 18.41
C PHE A 92 -5.31 -4.09 18.56
N ASN A 93 -5.63 -3.09 17.76
CA ASN A 93 -6.96 -2.51 17.69
C ASN A 93 -7.33 -2.20 16.24
N GLY A 94 -8.54 -2.55 15.84
CA GLY A 94 -8.99 -2.45 14.46
C GLY A 94 -10.05 -3.50 14.09
N PRO A 95 -10.45 -3.56 12.81
CA PRO A 95 -9.91 -2.80 11.68
C PRO A 95 -10.49 -1.37 11.60
N TYR A 96 -9.78 -0.49 10.91
CA TYR A 96 -10.13 0.91 10.66
C TYR A 96 -9.95 1.30 9.20
N GLY A 97 -10.50 2.46 8.83
CA GLY A 97 -10.32 3.09 7.52
C GLY A 97 -11.36 2.70 6.48
N ASP A 98 -11.50 3.56 5.48
CA ASP A 98 -12.44 3.43 4.35
C ASP A 98 -11.74 3.45 2.98
N PHE A 99 -10.40 3.52 2.96
CA PHE A 99 -9.61 3.42 1.73
C PHE A 99 -9.77 2.02 1.14
N SER A 100 -10.73 1.88 0.23
CA SER A 100 -11.15 0.60 -0.35
C SER A 100 -11.54 0.78 -1.81
N LEU A 101 -11.41 -0.29 -2.59
CA LEU A 101 -11.84 -0.29 -3.99
C LEU A 101 -13.35 -0.01 -4.07
N HIS A 102 -13.74 0.89 -4.96
CA HIS A 102 -15.13 1.28 -5.14
C HIS A 102 -15.97 0.09 -5.61
N LYS A 103 -17.29 0.15 -5.41
CA LYS A 103 -18.18 -1.00 -5.67
C LYS A 103 -18.59 -1.16 -7.13
N THR A 104 -18.57 -0.07 -7.90
CA THR A 104 -19.10 -0.05 -9.27
C THR A 104 -18.06 -0.61 -10.23
N GLU A 105 -18.07 -1.92 -10.47
CA GLU A 105 -17.03 -2.60 -11.23
C GLU A 105 -16.85 -2.13 -12.68
N SER A 106 -17.88 -1.50 -13.27
CA SER A 106 -17.80 -0.92 -14.61
C SER A 106 -16.98 0.38 -14.67
N THR A 107 -16.70 0.99 -13.52
CA THR A 107 -15.84 2.17 -13.43
C THR A 107 -14.38 1.71 -13.29
N PRO A 108 -13.45 2.20 -14.12
CA PRO A 108 -12.03 1.85 -13.98
C PRO A 108 -11.42 2.38 -12.68
N ALA A 109 -10.43 1.68 -12.15
CA ALA A 109 -9.62 2.13 -11.02
C ALA A 109 -8.18 2.42 -11.46
N VAL A 110 -7.66 3.59 -11.13
CA VAL A 110 -6.26 3.96 -11.38
C VAL A 110 -5.56 4.22 -10.06
N PHE A 111 -4.55 3.42 -9.76
CA PHE A 111 -3.71 3.57 -8.58
C PHE A 111 -2.43 4.29 -8.97
N ILE A 112 -2.13 5.42 -8.35
CA ILE A 112 -0.86 6.15 -8.53
C ILE A 112 -0.15 6.17 -7.18
N ILE A 113 0.78 5.24 -7.01
CA ILE A 113 1.28 4.85 -5.70
C ILE A 113 2.78 5.02 -5.59
N GLY A 114 3.24 5.55 -4.45
CA GLY A 114 4.66 5.78 -4.16
C GLY A 114 5.15 4.96 -2.97
N GLY A 115 6.18 4.16 -3.18
CA GLY A 115 6.84 3.45 -2.08
C GLY A 115 5.89 2.63 -1.20
N ILE A 116 5.94 2.83 0.12
CA ILE A 116 5.23 1.95 1.06
C ILE A 116 3.71 2.19 1.11
N GLY A 117 3.18 3.24 0.47
CA GLY A 117 1.73 3.40 0.27
C GLY A 117 1.09 2.30 -0.57
N ILE A 118 1.89 1.35 -1.05
CA ILE A 118 1.47 0.16 -1.78
C ILE A 118 0.77 -0.88 -0.94
N THR A 119 0.93 -0.87 0.38
CA THR A 119 0.39 -1.91 1.29
C THR A 119 -1.13 -2.10 1.18
N PRO A 120 -1.99 -1.07 1.28
CA PRO A 120 -3.44 -1.25 1.11
C PRO A 120 -3.78 -1.67 -0.33
N VAL A 121 -3.06 -1.16 -1.32
CA VAL A 121 -3.33 -1.42 -2.75
C VAL A 121 -3.01 -2.86 -3.12
N ARG A 122 -1.96 -3.44 -2.52
CA ARG A 122 -1.64 -4.87 -2.65
C ARG A 122 -2.79 -5.73 -2.12
N SER A 123 -3.39 -5.35 -0.98
CA SER A 123 -4.58 -6.00 -0.43
C SER A 123 -5.78 -5.88 -1.38
N MET A 124 -6.06 -4.69 -1.93
CA MET A 124 -7.17 -4.46 -2.86
C MET A 124 -7.05 -5.27 -4.16
N ILE A 125 -5.88 -5.23 -4.81
CA ILE A 125 -5.65 -5.92 -6.08
C ILE A 125 -5.66 -7.44 -5.90
N ALA A 126 -5.10 -7.94 -4.78
CA ALA A 126 -5.19 -9.36 -4.44
C ALA A 126 -6.65 -9.79 -4.26
N GLN A 127 -7.45 -9.05 -3.50
CA GLN A 127 -8.87 -9.35 -3.28
C GLN A 127 -9.65 -9.33 -4.61
N ALA A 128 -9.52 -8.27 -5.41
CA ALA A 128 -10.18 -8.15 -6.71
C ALA A 128 -9.79 -9.27 -7.68
N THR A 129 -8.54 -9.73 -7.63
CA THR A 129 -8.03 -10.85 -8.43
C THR A 129 -8.60 -12.20 -7.97
N ILE A 130 -8.70 -12.43 -6.65
CA ILE A 130 -9.30 -13.64 -6.09
C ILE A 130 -10.79 -13.71 -6.40
N ASP A 131 -11.51 -12.60 -6.21
CA ASP A 131 -12.95 -12.49 -6.45
C ASP A 131 -13.31 -12.44 -7.94
N LYS A 132 -12.31 -12.21 -8.82
CA LYS A 132 -12.46 -12.05 -10.27
C LYS A 132 -13.46 -10.94 -10.63
N THR A 133 -13.37 -9.81 -9.92
CA THR A 133 -14.20 -8.64 -10.23
C THR A 133 -13.93 -8.13 -11.64
N SER A 134 -14.90 -7.42 -12.22
CA SER A 134 -14.80 -6.89 -13.58
C SER A 134 -14.12 -5.52 -13.70
N HIS A 135 -13.62 -4.96 -12.58
CA HIS A 135 -12.87 -3.71 -12.54
C HIS A 135 -11.70 -3.74 -13.52
N ASP A 136 -11.63 -2.73 -14.40
CA ASP A 136 -10.43 -2.44 -15.17
C ASP A 136 -9.48 -1.61 -14.29
N MET A 137 -8.36 -2.21 -13.90
CA MET A 137 -7.44 -1.67 -12.90
C MET A 137 -6.08 -1.37 -13.54
N THR A 138 -5.56 -0.18 -13.29
CA THR A 138 -4.18 0.19 -13.66
C THR A 138 -3.43 0.68 -12.44
N LEU A 139 -2.24 0.12 -12.19
CA LEU A 139 -1.33 0.58 -11.13
C LEU A 139 -0.08 1.20 -11.74
N LEU A 140 0.12 2.51 -11.54
CA LEU A 140 1.39 3.20 -11.74
C LEU A 140 2.13 3.24 -10.40
N TYR A 141 3.20 2.47 -10.27
CA TYR A 141 3.90 2.28 -9.01
C TYR A 141 5.31 2.88 -9.04
N SER A 142 5.46 4.03 -8.40
CA SER A 142 6.69 4.84 -8.42
C SER A 142 7.65 4.51 -7.28
N ASN A 143 8.88 4.19 -7.63
CA ASN A 143 10.00 3.98 -6.71
C ASN A 143 11.29 4.61 -7.23
N LYS A 144 12.35 4.59 -6.41
CA LYS A 144 13.69 5.05 -6.84
C LYS A 144 14.31 4.03 -7.79
N THR A 145 14.50 2.82 -7.31
CA THR A 145 15.03 1.67 -8.05
C THR A 145 14.16 0.44 -7.81
N PRO A 146 14.32 -0.65 -8.60
CA PRO A 146 13.61 -1.90 -8.33
C PRO A 146 13.84 -2.44 -6.92
N ASP A 147 15.05 -2.28 -6.37
CA ASP A 147 15.39 -2.73 -5.02
C ASP A 147 14.65 -1.93 -3.93
N ASP A 148 14.12 -0.75 -4.26
CA ASP A 148 13.34 0.07 -3.33
C ASP A 148 11.83 -0.25 -3.36
N ALA A 149 11.39 -1.12 -4.27
CA ALA A 149 9.98 -1.36 -4.57
C ALA A 149 9.48 -2.67 -3.92
N PRO A 150 8.84 -2.61 -2.74
CA PRO A 150 8.25 -3.80 -2.14
C PRO A 150 7.14 -4.38 -3.03
N PHE A 151 7.04 -5.71 -3.02
CA PHE A 151 5.99 -6.50 -3.66
C PHE A 151 5.94 -6.48 -5.20
N LEU A 152 7.02 -6.14 -5.91
CA LEU A 152 7.05 -6.19 -7.39
C LEU A 152 6.54 -7.53 -7.95
N ASN A 153 7.07 -8.64 -7.45
CA ASN A 153 6.70 -9.99 -7.91
C ASN A 153 5.22 -10.31 -7.67
N ASP A 154 4.60 -9.78 -6.61
CA ASP A 154 3.18 -9.98 -6.34
C ASP A 154 2.34 -9.32 -7.44
N PHE A 155 2.67 -8.08 -7.81
CA PHE A 155 1.93 -7.35 -8.85
C PHE A 155 2.16 -7.93 -10.24
N GLU A 156 3.36 -8.41 -10.55
CA GLU A 156 3.63 -9.17 -11.78
C GLU A 156 2.73 -10.42 -11.82
N ALA A 157 2.69 -11.20 -10.74
CA ALA A 157 1.85 -12.39 -10.66
C ALA A 157 0.34 -12.07 -10.71
N PHE A 158 -0.10 -10.93 -10.19
CA PHE A 158 -1.48 -10.48 -10.33
C PHE A 158 -1.79 -10.11 -11.77
N ALA A 159 -0.90 -9.41 -12.48
CA ALA A 159 -1.09 -9.03 -13.87
C ALA A 159 -1.15 -10.25 -14.80
N GLU A 160 -0.37 -11.30 -14.50
CA GLU A 160 -0.44 -12.58 -15.23
C GLU A 160 -1.78 -13.30 -15.04
N LYS A 161 -2.37 -13.24 -13.84
CA LYS A 161 -3.60 -13.97 -13.48
C LYS A 161 -4.88 -13.19 -13.79
N ASN A 162 -4.82 -11.87 -13.75
CA ASN A 162 -5.95 -10.98 -13.90
C ASN A 162 -5.80 -10.15 -15.17
N GLY A 163 -6.45 -10.59 -16.25
CA GLY A 163 -6.42 -9.86 -17.54
C GLY A 163 -7.12 -8.50 -17.52
N LYS A 164 -7.66 -8.06 -16.38
CA LYS A 164 -8.19 -6.72 -16.12
C LYS A 164 -7.27 -5.86 -15.25
N PHE A 165 -6.07 -6.35 -14.94
CA PHE A 165 -5.09 -5.60 -14.17
C PHE A 165 -3.85 -5.30 -15.01
N THR A 166 -3.56 -4.01 -15.17
CA THR A 166 -2.35 -3.50 -15.82
C THR A 166 -1.39 -3.00 -14.74
N PHE A 167 -0.21 -3.61 -14.66
CA PHE A 167 0.86 -3.18 -13.76
C PHE A 167 1.93 -2.38 -14.50
N VAL A 168 2.19 -1.16 -14.03
CA VAL A 168 3.17 -0.22 -14.58
C VAL A 168 4.17 0.17 -13.48
N PRO A 169 5.29 -0.55 -13.33
CA PRO A 169 6.36 -0.12 -12.44
C PRO A 169 7.09 1.10 -13.05
N VAL A 170 7.33 2.13 -12.23
CA VAL A 170 7.97 3.39 -12.63
C VAL A 170 9.19 3.66 -11.75
N MET A 171 10.36 3.86 -12.36
CA MET A 171 11.62 4.06 -11.64
C MET A 171 12.18 5.47 -11.86
N THR A 172 12.22 6.27 -10.80
CA THR A 172 12.72 7.66 -10.83
C THR A 172 14.25 7.75 -10.93
N ARG A 173 14.97 6.67 -10.59
CA ARG A 173 16.42 6.56 -10.66
C ARG A 173 16.85 5.24 -11.30
N ALA A 174 16.16 4.86 -12.38
CA ALA A 174 16.45 3.63 -13.12
C ALA A 174 17.88 3.63 -13.67
N ASP A 175 18.50 2.45 -13.69
CA ASP A 175 19.76 2.24 -14.40
C ASP A 175 19.50 1.96 -15.90
N SER A 176 20.57 1.73 -16.66
CA SER A 176 20.45 1.43 -18.09
C SER A 176 19.82 0.06 -18.41
N ASN A 177 19.63 -0.81 -17.42
CA ASN A 177 19.08 -2.14 -17.60
C ASN A 177 17.56 -2.17 -17.39
N TRP A 178 16.98 -1.08 -16.87
CA TRP A 178 15.54 -0.95 -16.67
C TRP A 178 14.82 -0.74 -18.00
N ASN A 179 13.87 -1.64 -18.31
CA ASN A 179 13.08 -1.60 -19.54
C ASN A 179 11.66 -1.04 -19.35
N GLY A 180 11.28 -0.68 -18.13
CA GLY A 180 9.97 -0.09 -17.81
C GLY A 180 9.94 1.42 -17.92
N GLU A 181 8.87 2.03 -17.41
CA GLU A 181 8.74 3.49 -17.34
C GLU A 181 9.78 4.08 -16.36
N SER A 182 10.33 5.24 -16.71
CA SER A 182 11.35 5.92 -15.92
C SER A 182 11.06 7.41 -15.78
N GLY A 183 11.59 8.03 -14.73
CA GLY A 183 11.30 9.42 -14.38
C GLY A 183 10.12 9.57 -13.43
N HIS A 184 9.60 10.79 -13.33
CA HIS A 184 8.40 11.08 -12.54
C HIS A 184 7.14 10.82 -13.37
N ILE A 185 6.08 10.36 -12.72
CA ILE A 185 4.77 10.20 -13.36
C ILE A 185 4.29 11.61 -13.74
N ASP A 186 3.90 11.79 -14.99
CA ASP A 186 3.35 13.02 -15.53
C ASP A 186 2.10 12.73 -16.37
N ALA A 187 1.46 13.79 -16.89
CA ALA A 187 0.26 13.67 -17.70
C ALA A 187 0.48 12.87 -19.00
N ASP A 188 1.68 12.91 -19.57
CA ASP A 188 1.99 12.19 -20.82
C ASP A 188 2.16 10.69 -20.55
N MET A 189 2.83 10.32 -19.45
CA MET A 189 2.88 8.94 -18.99
C MET A 189 1.48 8.40 -18.68
N LEU A 190 0.64 9.17 -17.99
CA LEU A 190 -0.73 8.75 -17.67
C LEU A 190 -1.55 8.43 -18.94
N LYS A 191 -1.45 9.28 -19.97
CA LYS A 191 -2.14 9.09 -21.26
C LYS A 191 -1.69 7.87 -22.05
N LYS A 192 -0.51 7.30 -21.78
CA LYS A 192 -0.07 6.04 -22.41
C LYS A 192 -0.94 4.86 -21.97
N TYR A 193 -1.48 4.92 -20.76
CA TYR A 193 -2.20 3.80 -20.13
C TYR A 193 -3.70 4.09 -19.97
N ILE A 194 -4.09 5.36 -19.86
CA ILE A 194 -5.47 5.78 -19.60
C ILE A 194 -6.01 6.55 -20.80
N SER A 195 -6.98 5.96 -21.50
CA SER A 195 -7.57 6.53 -22.73
C SER A 195 -8.41 7.79 -22.48
N ASP A 196 -9.22 7.77 -21.43
CA ASP A 196 -10.02 8.92 -20.97
C ASP A 196 -9.77 9.12 -19.48
N VAL A 197 -9.08 10.20 -19.16
CA VAL A 197 -8.67 10.49 -17.78
C VAL A 197 -9.84 10.84 -16.85
N ASN A 198 -11.02 11.19 -17.38
CA ASN A 198 -12.15 11.65 -16.56
C ASN A 198 -13.07 10.51 -16.08
N VAL A 199 -12.92 9.31 -16.64
CA VAL A 199 -13.78 8.16 -16.35
C VAL A 199 -13.35 7.40 -15.07
N PRO A 200 -12.05 7.16 -14.81
CA PRO A 200 -11.63 6.38 -13.65
C PRO A 200 -11.85 7.05 -12.30
N ILE A 201 -11.85 6.23 -11.26
CA ILE A 201 -11.58 6.66 -9.88
C ILE A 201 -10.09 6.48 -9.60
N TYR A 202 -9.44 7.52 -9.12
CA TYR A 202 -8.02 7.56 -8.82
C TYR A 202 -7.76 7.32 -7.33
N TYR A 203 -6.76 6.49 -7.05
CA TYR A 203 -6.30 6.16 -5.71
C TYR A 203 -4.85 6.62 -5.57
N LEU A 204 -4.60 7.57 -4.67
CA LEU A 204 -3.28 8.14 -4.42
C LEU A 204 -2.82 7.77 -3.02
N SER A 205 -1.64 7.15 -2.90
CA SER A 205 -0.97 6.90 -1.62
C SER A 205 0.54 6.87 -1.79
N GLY A 206 1.27 7.48 -0.87
CA GLY A 206 2.73 7.58 -0.92
C GLY A 206 3.27 8.82 -0.22
N PRO A 207 4.50 9.25 -0.55
CA PRO A 207 5.08 10.47 0.04
C PRO A 207 4.18 11.70 -0.18
N PRO A 208 4.00 12.59 0.82
CA PRO A 208 3.07 13.71 0.73
C PRO A 208 3.25 14.59 -0.50
N GLY A 209 4.49 14.89 -0.87
CA GLY A 209 4.79 15.68 -2.09
C GLY A 209 4.31 15.01 -3.36
N MET A 210 4.50 13.69 -3.48
CA MET A 210 3.99 12.94 -4.64
C MET A 210 2.46 12.96 -4.69
N VAL A 211 1.78 12.74 -3.56
CA VAL A 211 0.31 12.73 -3.51
C VAL A 211 -0.23 14.10 -3.91
N TRP A 212 0.37 15.18 -3.40
CA TRP A 212 0.01 16.55 -3.77
C TRP A 212 0.21 16.79 -5.27
N ASP A 213 1.39 16.52 -5.80
CA ASP A 213 1.73 16.76 -7.20
C ASP A 213 0.82 15.96 -8.15
N MET A 214 0.48 14.72 -7.79
CA MET A 214 -0.41 13.87 -8.59
C MET A 214 -1.86 14.35 -8.53
N ARG A 215 -2.34 14.82 -7.37
CA ARG A 215 -3.68 15.41 -7.26
C ARG A 215 -3.79 16.66 -8.13
N GLU A 216 -2.84 17.59 -8.03
CA GLU A 216 -2.81 18.80 -8.84
C GLU A 216 -2.80 18.47 -10.34
N MET A 217 -1.93 17.54 -10.77
CA MET A 217 -1.87 17.11 -12.16
C MET A 217 -3.20 16.54 -12.68
N LEU A 218 -3.91 15.75 -11.86
CA LEU A 218 -5.23 15.21 -12.23
C LEU A 218 -6.28 16.31 -12.34
N ILE A 219 -6.29 17.27 -11.41
CA ILE A 219 -7.20 18.43 -11.45
C ILE A 219 -6.94 19.29 -12.69
N GLU A 220 -5.67 19.57 -13.00
CA GLU A 220 -5.27 20.31 -14.21
C GLU A 220 -5.67 19.56 -15.50
N ALA A 221 -5.67 18.22 -15.47
CA ALA A 221 -6.14 17.37 -16.55
C ALA A 221 -7.68 17.30 -16.68
N GLY A 222 -8.42 17.93 -15.75
CA GLY A 222 -9.89 18.03 -15.76
C GLY A 222 -10.62 16.96 -14.95
N VAL A 223 -9.90 16.12 -14.21
CA VAL A 223 -10.50 15.08 -13.36
C VAL A 223 -11.30 15.74 -12.25
N ASN A 224 -12.52 15.25 -12.02
CA ASN A 224 -13.34 15.70 -10.89
C ASN A 224 -12.67 15.28 -9.58
N ASP A 225 -12.57 16.21 -8.64
CA ASP A 225 -12.01 15.99 -7.31
C ASP A 225 -12.71 14.84 -6.55
N ASP A 226 -14.02 14.66 -6.77
CA ASP A 226 -14.81 13.56 -6.20
C ASP A 226 -14.33 12.16 -6.67
N ASN A 227 -13.62 12.10 -7.81
CA ASN A 227 -13.04 10.87 -8.34
C ASN A 227 -11.60 10.64 -7.84
N ILE A 228 -11.07 11.47 -6.93
CA ILE A 228 -9.71 11.35 -6.40
C ILE A 228 -9.76 10.97 -4.91
N ILE A 229 -9.37 9.74 -4.62
CA ILE A 229 -9.30 9.19 -3.27
C ILE A 229 -7.83 9.19 -2.84
N THR A 230 -7.53 9.95 -1.79
CA THR A 230 -6.20 9.97 -1.15
C THR A 230 -6.24 9.21 0.15
N GLU A 231 -5.23 8.40 0.40
CA GLU A 231 -5.03 7.81 1.71
C GLU A 231 -4.22 8.78 2.60
N GLU A 232 -4.87 9.38 3.60
CA GLU A 232 -4.15 10.17 4.60
C GLU A 232 -3.60 9.26 5.70
N PHE A 233 -2.34 8.82 5.56
CA PHE A 233 -1.65 8.10 6.63
C PHE A 233 -0.76 9.02 7.47
N PRO A 234 -0.99 9.13 8.81
CA PRO A 234 -0.12 9.88 9.71
C PRO A 234 1.24 9.18 10.02
N GLY A 235 1.49 8.02 9.40
CA GLY A 235 2.60 7.10 9.72
C GLY A 235 3.92 7.29 8.94
N TYR A 236 4.03 8.31 8.08
CA TYR A 236 5.26 8.63 7.35
C TYR A 236 6.30 9.36 8.20
#